data_AF-A0A852U2H0-F1
#
_entry.id   AF-A0A852U2H0-F1
#
_cell.length_a   1.000
_cell.length_b   1.000
_cell.length_c   1.000
_cell.angle_alpha   90.00
_cell.angle_beta   90.00
_cell.angle_gamma   90.00
#
_symmetry.space_group_name_H-M   'P 1'
#
loop_
_entity.id
_entity.type
_entity.pdbx_description
1 polymer ?
#
loop_
_entity_poly.entity_id
_entity_poly.type
_entity_poly.pdbx_seq_one_letter_code
_entity_poly.pdbx_strand_id
1 'polypeptide(L)'
;MLTTDGYTGVVRQRLYETRARVMEHQQVGPGQALVGLRSDNVALTPMTLCVAVTQIEHATLPMIRDFCRHADAYAKRLAGGGVGWVSGACTIAAVVCARSDHDAQVFAGQQTQVGWGTTLRPVLVDLSTGNVNTWLGTQFVGALAMGFVRDNVRRYFPLPAEAGARLNAGPPPGPQAPPGHPGPPPQGPPHGAPPYGGHPQVPRPPGPPHPPYPPQRH
;
A
#
# COMPACT_ATOMS: atom_id res chain seq x y z
N MET A 1 1.96 21.59 -1.26
CA MET A 1 1.02 21.12 -0.22
C MET A 1 0.66 19.67 -0.52
N LEU A 2 0.50 18.81 0.49
CA LEU A 2 0.22 17.40 0.27
C LEU A 2 -1.25 17.20 -0.15
N THR A 3 -1.49 16.46 -1.24
CA THR A 3 -2.84 16.11 -1.70
C THR A 3 -3.29 14.76 -1.14
N THR A 4 -4.60 14.47 -1.15
CA THR A 4 -5.15 13.17 -0.74
C THR A 4 -4.60 12.04 -1.61
N ASP A 5 -4.44 12.27 -2.92
CA ASP A 5 -3.81 11.33 -3.85
C ASP A 5 -2.33 11.09 -3.53
N GLY A 6 -1.58 12.16 -3.24
CA GLY A 6 -0.18 12.07 -2.85
C GLY A 6 -0.01 11.24 -1.57
N TYR A 7 -0.81 11.53 -0.54
CA TYR A 7 -0.78 10.76 0.71
C TYR A 7 -1.19 9.29 0.47
N THR A 8 -2.26 9.05 -0.31
CA THR A 8 -2.70 7.69 -0.66
C THR A 8 -1.64 6.94 -1.47
N GLY A 9 -0.86 7.63 -2.30
CA GLY A 9 0.32 7.09 -2.98
C GLY A 9 1.39 6.59 -2.02
N VAL A 10 1.65 7.30 -0.93
CA VAL A 10 2.56 6.84 0.13
C VAL A 10 2.01 5.62 0.85
N VAL A 11 0.71 5.58 1.16
CA VAL A 11 0.07 4.41 1.77
C VAL A 11 0.17 3.19 0.85
N ARG A 12 -0.13 3.37 -0.45
CA ARG A 12 0.03 2.34 -1.48
C ARG A 12 1.45 1.78 -1.53
N GLN A 13 2.45 2.65 -1.56
CA GLN A 13 3.86 2.22 -1.55
C GLN A 13 4.18 1.39 -0.31
N ARG A 14 3.74 1.84 0.88
CA ARG A 14 3.96 1.12 2.14
C ARG A 14 3.24 -0.25 2.16
N LEU A 15 2.07 -0.36 1.52
CA LEU A 15 1.41 -1.65 1.35
C LEU A 15 2.25 -2.61 0.49
N TYR A 16 2.78 -2.14 -0.65
CA TYR A 16 3.67 -2.94 -1.50
C TYR A 16 4.95 -3.37 -0.76
N GLU A 17 5.55 -2.49 0.04
CA GLU A 17 6.75 -2.79 0.84
C GLU A 17 6.53 -3.92 1.84
N THR A 18 5.29 -4.14 2.26
CA THR A 18 4.92 -5.25 3.15
C THR A 18 4.41 -6.49 2.42
N ARG A 19 4.55 -6.54 1.09
CA ARG A 19 4.04 -7.62 0.23
C ARG A 19 2.53 -7.85 0.39
N ALA A 20 1.78 -6.81 0.75
CA ALA A 20 0.32 -6.88 0.71
C ALA A 20 -0.14 -7.00 -0.74
N ARG A 21 -1.19 -7.79 -0.99
CA ARG A 21 -1.90 -7.77 -2.27
C ARG A 21 -2.68 -6.46 -2.35
N VAL A 22 -2.21 -5.55 -3.19
CA VAL A 22 -2.84 -4.24 -3.42
C VAL A 22 -3.82 -4.34 -4.58
N MET A 23 -5.04 -3.86 -4.34
CA MET A 23 -6.13 -3.80 -5.30
C MET A 23 -6.59 -2.34 -5.39
N GLU A 24 -6.38 -1.73 -6.56
CA GLU A 24 -6.84 -0.37 -6.85
C GLU A 24 -8.34 -0.37 -7.16
N HIS A 25 -9.00 0.78 -6.96
CA HIS A 25 -10.38 1.03 -7.38
C HIS A 25 -11.36 -0.11 -7.04
N GLN A 26 -11.32 -0.56 -5.78
CA GLN A 26 -12.26 -1.54 -5.28
C GLN A 26 -13.52 -0.87 -4.77
N GLN A 27 -14.67 -1.42 -5.17
CA GLN A 27 -15.96 -0.97 -4.67
C GLN A 27 -16.14 -1.40 -3.21
N VAL A 28 -16.11 -0.44 -2.28
CA VAL A 28 -16.34 -0.66 -0.85
C VAL A 28 -17.53 0.21 -0.42
N GLY A 29 -18.71 -0.42 -0.34
CA GLY A 29 -19.96 0.31 -0.14
C GLY A 29 -20.31 1.14 -1.38
N PRO A 30 -20.69 2.42 -1.24
CA PRO A 30 -20.98 3.29 -2.38
C PRO A 30 -19.73 3.89 -3.04
N GLY A 31 -18.55 3.81 -2.39
CA GLY A 31 -17.33 4.47 -2.84
C GLY A 31 -16.28 3.52 -3.41
N GLN A 32 -15.30 4.12 -4.09
CA GLN A 32 -14.07 3.47 -4.52
C GLN A 32 -13.01 3.58 -3.42
N ALA A 33 -12.23 2.51 -3.25
CA ALA A 33 -11.17 2.43 -2.25
C ALA A 33 -9.93 1.72 -2.80
N LEU A 34 -8.76 2.12 -2.30
CA LEU A 34 -7.54 1.33 -2.36
C LEU A 34 -7.65 0.25 -1.28
N VAL A 35 -7.43 -1.01 -1.64
CA VAL A 35 -7.46 -2.12 -0.67
C VAL A 35 -6.13 -2.85 -0.66
N GLY A 36 -5.51 -2.96 0.51
CA GLY A 36 -4.39 -3.86 0.76
C GLY A 36 -4.83 -5.07 1.57
N LEU A 37 -4.52 -6.28 1.10
CA LEU A 37 -4.81 -7.52 1.80
C LEU A 37 -3.51 -8.25 2.15
N ARG A 38 -3.35 -8.67 3.41
CA ARG A 38 -2.24 -9.50 3.85
C ARG A 38 -2.71 -10.53 4.88
N SER A 39 -2.29 -11.78 4.72
CA SER A 39 -2.47 -12.79 5.77
C SER A 39 -1.22 -12.84 6.65
N ASP A 40 -1.43 -12.97 7.95
CA ASP A 40 -0.37 -13.05 8.95
C ASP A 40 -0.76 -14.07 10.03
N ASN A 41 0.19 -14.48 10.89
CA ASN A 41 -0.11 -15.35 12.03
C ASN A 41 0.09 -14.56 13.32
N VAL A 42 -1.00 -14.29 14.04
CA VAL A 42 -0.96 -13.60 15.33
C VAL A 42 -1.25 -14.62 16.42
N ALA A 43 -0.26 -14.91 17.27
CA ALA A 43 -0.40 -15.87 18.36
C ALA A 43 -0.93 -17.26 17.90
N LEU A 44 -0.33 -17.82 16.85
CA LEU A 44 -0.73 -19.08 16.20
C LEU A 44 -2.12 -19.07 15.55
N THR A 45 -2.80 -17.91 15.52
CA THR A 45 -4.08 -17.75 14.83
C THR A 45 -3.86 -17.08 13.47
N PRO A 46 -4.27 -17.70 12.35
CA PRO A 46 -4.27 -17.03 11.06
C PRO A 46 -5.16 -15.79 11.08
N MET A 47 -4.61 -14.66 10.67
CA MET A 47 -5.25 -13.35 10.68
C MET A 47 -5.16 -12.71 9.30
N THR A 48 -6.32 -12.37 8.74
CA THR A 48 -6.40 -11.60 7.50
C THR A 48 -6.47 -10.12 7.83
N LEU A 49 -5.43 -9.36 7.48
CA LEU A 49 -5.41 -7.90 7.56
C LEU A 49 -5.91 -7.30 6.24
N CYS A 50 -7.00 -6.57 6.32
CA CYS A 50 -7.57 -5.76 5.24
C CYS A 50 -7.39 -4.27 5.58
N VAL A 51 -6.66 -3.54 4.75
CA VAL A 51 -6.50 -2.09 4.84
C VAL A 51 -7.30 -1.47 3.70
N ALA A 52 -8.42 -0.82 4.01
CA ALA A 52 -9.25 -0.13 3.02
C ALA A 52 -9.07 1.38 3.18
N VAL A 53 -8.72 2.07 2.10
CA VAL A 53 -8.42 3.51 2.10
C VAL A 53 -9.32 4.19 1.08
N THR A 54 -10.13 5.15 1.52
CA THR A 54 -10.90 6.03 0.63
C THR A 54 -10.43 7.46 0.76
N GLN A 55 -10.67 8.26 -0.28
CA GLN A 55 -10.32 9.67 -0.34
C GLN A 55 -11.59 10.50 -0.44
N ILE A 56 -11.71 11.53 0.39
CA ILE A 56 -12.84 12.47 0.35
C ILE A 56 -12.35 13.89 0.63
N GLU A 57 -12.98 14.89 0.03
CA GLU A 57 -12.57 16.28 0.26
C GLU A 57 -12.83 16.74 1.71
N HIS A 58 -14.01 16.41 2.23
CA HIS A 58 -14.42 16.77 3.58
C HIS A 58 -15.02 15.56 4.31
N ALA A 59 -14.45 15.22 5.46
CA ALA A 59 -14.88 14.06 6.25
C ALA A 59 -15.84 14.46 7.37
N THR A 60 -17.04 13.88 7.33
CA THR A 60 -18.07 13.99 8.38
C THR A 60 -18.22 12.67 9.13
N LEU A 61 -18.77 12.71 10.35
CA LEU A 61 -19.00 11.50 11.13
C LEU A 61 -19.84 10.42 10.41
N PRO A 62 -20.99 10.73 9.78
CA PRO A 62 -21.78 9.72 9.05
C PRO A 62 -20.97 9.02 7.98
N MET A 63 -20.17 9.77 7.21
CA MET A 63 -19.37 9.22 6.11
C MET A 63 -18.31 8.24 6.60
N ILE A 64 -17.55 8.59 7.66
CA ILE A 64 -16.53 7.69 8.21
C ILE A 64 -17.18 6.43 8.78
N ARG A 65 -18.30 6.58 9.51
CA ARG A 65 -19.01 5.45 10.12
C ARG A 65 -19.53 4.48 9.06
N ASP A 66 -20.14 5.00 8.00
CA ASP A 66 -20.64 4.18 6.90
C ASP A 66 -19.51 3.48 6.16
N PHE A 67 -18.42 4.20 5.86
CA PHE A 67 -17.25 3.59 5.24
C PHE A 67 -16.66 2.48 6.09
N CYS A 68 -16.52 2.67 7.41
CA CYS A 68 -16.02 1.65 8.32
C CYS A 68 -16.88 0.37 8.28
N ARG A 69 -18.21 0.52 8.31
CA ARG A 69 -19.15 -0.61 8.20
C ARG A 69 -18.99 -1.35 6.87
N HIS A 70 -18.85 -0.63 5.77
CA HIS A 70 -18.66 -1.24 4.45
C HIS A 70 -17.30 -1.92 4.29
N ALA A 71 -16.24 -1.31 4.81
CA ALA A 71 -14.89 -1.87 4.82
C ALA A 71 -14.82 -3.17 5.63
N ASP A 72 -15.46 -3.21 6.81
CA ASP A 72 -15.49 -4.42 7.63
C ASP A 72 -16.28 -5.55 6.98
N ALA A 73 -17.44 -5.24 6.40
CA ALA A 73 -18.21 -6.21 5.63
C ALA A 73 -17.41 -6.73 4.41
N TYR A 74 -16.65 -5.85 3.74
CA TYR A 74 -15.79 -6.23 2.63
C TYR A 74 -14.64 -7.14 3.08
N ALA A 75 -13.96 -6.80 4.17
CA ALA A 75 -12.88 -7.60 4.76
C ALA A 75 -13.35 -9.01 5.16
N LYS A 76 -14.52 -9.11 5.80
CA LYS A 76 -15.14 -10.41 6.16
C LYS A 76 -15.40 -11.28 4.94
N ARG A 77 -15.90 -10.71 3.83
CA ARG A 77 -16.09 -11.45 2.58
C ARG A 77 -14.77 -11.96 2.00
N LEU A 78 -13.69 -11.19 2.09
CA LEU A 78 -12.37 -11.59 1.61
C LEU A 78 -11.71 -12.65 2.51
N ALA A 79 -11.92 -12.57 3.83
CA ALA A 79 -11.36 -13.51 4.78
C ALA A 79 -12.06 -14.89 4.75
N GLY A 80 -13.27 -14.98 4.18
CA GLY A 80 -14.00 -16.23 3.98
C GLY A 80 -14.84 -16.69 5.18
N GLY A 81 -15.52 -17.84 5.03
CA GLY A 81 -16.52 -18.33 6.01
C GLY A 81 -15.96 -18.85 7.34
N GLY A 82 -14.63 -18.90 7.52
CA GLY A 82 -13.98 -19.42 8.73
C GLY A 82 -13.69 -18.38 9.81
N VAL A 83 -14.01 -17.10 9.57
CA VAL A 83 -13.72 -16.01 10.51
C VAL A 83 -14.46 -16.22 11.84
N GLY A 84 -13.71 -16.18 12.94
CA GLY A 84 -14.19 -16.42 14.30
C GLY A 84 -14.18 -17.88 14.75
N TRP A 85 -13.95 -18.83 13.85
CA TRP A 85 -13.84 -20.25 14.18
C TRP A 85 -12.41 -20.77 14.00
N VAL A 86 -11.77 -20.41 12.89
CA VAL A 86 -10.44 -20.92 12.51
C VAL A 86 -9.47 -19.81 12.07
N SER A 87 -9.97 -18.61 11.83
CA SER A 87 -9.18 -17.44 11.47
C SER A 87 -9.80 -16.17 12.05
N GLY A 88 -9.03 -15.10 12.12
CA GLY A 88 -9.56 -13.78 12.41
C GLY A 88 -9.41 -12.83 11.23
N ALA A 89 -10.15 -11.72 11.27
CA ALA A 89 -10.02 -10.63 10.31
C ALA A 89 -9.78 -9.30 11.02
N CYS A 90 -8.73 -8.60 10.62
CA CYS A 90 -8.43 -7.25 11.03
C CYS A 90 -8.75 -6.29 9.89
N THR A 91 -9.64 -5.34 10.14
CA THR A 91 -9.98 -4.27 9.21
C THR A 91 -9.38 -2.96 9.71
N ILE A 92 -8.55 -2.32 8.91
CA ILE A 92 -8.19 -0.91 9.07
C ILE A 92 -8.95 -0.13 8.00
N ALA A 93 -9.93 0.67 8.42
CA ALA A 93 -10.75 1.49 7.54
C ALA A 93 -10.27 2.94 7.64
N ALA A 94 -9.54 3.38 6.61
CA ALA A 94 -8.92 4.69 6.57
C ALA A 94 -9.63 5.65 5.61
N VAL A 95 -9.83 6.87 6.09
CA VAL A 95 -10.34 7.99 5.31
C VAL A 95 -9.24 9.05 5.23
N VAL A 96 -8.79 9.36 4.02
CA VAL A 96 -7.83 10.44 3.77
C VAL A 96 -8.60 11.64 3.25
N CYS A 97 -8.49 12.78 3.94
CA CYS A 97 -9.27 13.95 3.60
C CYS A 97 -8.50 15.26 3.66
N ALA A 98 -8.96 16.26 2.89
CA ALA A 98 -8.38 17.59 2.94
C ALA A 98 -8.69 18.27 4.28
N ARG A 99 -9.92 18.10 4.79
CA ARG A 99 -10.38 18.59 6.10
C ARG A 99 -11.42 17.68 6.73
N SER A 100 -11.56 17.71 8.05
CA SER A 100 -12.57 16.91 8.76
C SER A 100 -13.30 17.67 9.86
N ASP A 101 -14.52 17.23 10.16
CA ASP A 101 -15.27 17.68 11.32
C ASP A 101 -14.68 17.08 12.61
N HIS A 102 -14.85 17.80 13.72
CA HIS A 102 -14.34 17.36 15.02
C HIS A 102 -14.96 16.03 15.48
N ASP A 103 -16.25 15.82 15.24
CA ASP A 103 -16.95 14.57 15.59
C ASP A 103 -16.42 13.36 14.82
N ALA A 104 -16.01 13.57 13.57
CA ALA A 104 -15.34 12.60 12.71
C ALA A 104 -13.97 12.21 13.28
N GLN A 105 -13.19 13.19 13.76
CA GLN A 105 -11.91 12.98 14.44
C GLN A 105 -12.06 12.20 15.74
N VAL A 106 -13.04 12.59 16.57
CA VAL A 106 -13.35 11.91 17.84
C VAL A 106 -13.74 10.47 17.59
N PHE A 107 -14.61 10.20 16.60
CA PHE A 107 -14.99 8.83 16.22
C PHE A 107 -13.79 8.00 15.77
N ALA A 108 -12.91 8.56 14.93
CA ALA A 108 -11.71 7.85 14.50
C ALA A 108 -10.78 7.52 15.68
N GLY A 109 -10.72 8.39 16.68
CA GLY A 109 -9.98 8.21 17.93
C GLY A 109 -10.62 7.27 18.96
N GLN A 110 -11.77 6.66 18.67
CA GLN A 110 -12.39 5.68 19.57
C GLN A 110 -11.63 4.34 19.59
N GLN A 111 -11.83 3.58 20.67
CA GLN A 111 -11.26 2.25 20.82
C GLN A 111 -11.62 1.34 19.64
N THR A 112 -10.79 0.31 19.38
CA THR A 112 -11.10 -0.62 18.29
C THR A 112 -12.39 -1.34 18.59
N GLN A 113 -13.19 -1.49 17.55
CA GLN A 113 -14.41 -2.26 17.61
C GLN A 113 -14.03 -3.74 17.47
N VAL A 114 -14.33 -4.53 18.50
CA VAL A 114 -14.05 -5.98 18.52
C VAL A 114 -15.36 -6.71 18.36
N GLY A 115 -15.41 -7.62 17.40
CA GLY A 115 -16.48 -8.59 17.21
C GLY A 115 -15.94 -10.02 17.31
N TRP A 116 -16.82 -11.00 17.13
CA TRP A 116 -16.41 -12.41 17.08
C TRP A 116 -15.43 -12.65 15.92
N GLY A 117 -14.17 -12.97 16.26
CA GLY A 117 -13.10 -13.17 15.28
C GLY A 117 -12.71 -11.95 14.45
N THR A 118 -13.21 -10.76 14.77
CA THR A 118 -12.98 -9.57 13.94
C THR A 118 -12.60 -8.35 14.75
N THR A 119 -11.75 -7.51 14.16
CA THR A 119 -11.39 -6.22 14.74
C THR A 119 -11.49 -5.15 13.65
N LEU A 120 -12.18 -4.05 13.94
CA LEU A 120 -12.25 -2.88 13.07
C LEU A 120 -11.57 -1.69 13.74
N ARG A 121 -10.69 -1.05 12.97
CA ARG A 121 -9.94 0.15 13.36
C ARG A 121 -10.25 1.28 12.38
N PRO A 122 -11.02 2.29 12.82
CA PRO A 122 -11.12 3.55 12.09
C PRO A 122 -9.78 4.30 12.10
N VAL A 123 -9.43 4.89 10.96
CA VAL A 123 -8.30 5.82 10.81
C VAL A 123 -8.79 7.02 10.01
N LEU A 124 -8.55 8.22 10.50
CA LEU A 124 -8.81 9.45 9.76
C LEU A 124 -7.52 10.23 9.59
N VAL A 125 -7.12 10.46 8.35
CA VAL A 125 -6.00 11.31 8.00
C VAL A 125 -6.56 12.65 7.55
N ASP A 126 -6.29 13.70 8.33
CA ASP A 126 -6.71 15.06 8.01
C ASP A 126 -5.49 15.89 7.59
N LEU A 127 -5.44 16.25 6.32
CA LEU A 127 -4.32 16.97 5.72
C LEU A 127 -4.28 18.45 6.13
N SER A 128 -5.41 19.04 6.55
CA SER A 128 -5.45 20.44 7.03
C SER A 128 -4.82 20.59 8.40
N THR A 129 -5.02 19.60 9.29
CA THR A 129 -4.43 19.61 10.63
C THR A 129 -3.09 18.88 10.69
N GLY A 130 -2.73 18.13 9.65
CA GLY A 130 -1.50 17.34 9.60
C GLY A 130 -1.51 16.13 10.54
N ASN A 131 -2.69 15.64 10.93
CA ASN A 131 -2.86 14.60 11.93
C ASN A 131 -3.41 13.28 11.36
N VAL A 132 -3.06 12.19 12.03
CA VAL A 132 -3.68 10.87 11.87
C VAL A 132 -4.47 10.57 13.14
N ASN A 133 -5.78 10.74 13.08
CA ASN A 133 -6.70 10.48 14.18
C ASN A 133 -7.06 9.01 14.21
N THR A 134 -6.58 8.31 15.22
CA THR A 134 -6.88 6.89 15.44
C THR A 134 -6.50 6.50 16.87
N TRP A 135 -7.19 5.52 17.46
CA TRP A 135 -6.78 5.01 18.76
C TRP A 135 -5.60 4.05 18.62
N LEU A 136 -4.53 4.33 19.38
CA LEU A 136 -3.30 3.53 19.41
C LEU A 136 -3.06 2.81 20.75
N GLY A 137 -4.07 2.76 21.62
CA GLY A 137 -4.00 2.09 22.91
C GLY A 137 -3.97 0.56 22.81
N THR A 138 -4.04 -0.10 23.95
CA THR A 138 -4.15 -1.56 24.08
C THR A 138 -5.39 -1.91 24.89
N GLN A 139 -6.12 -2.95 24.49
CA GLN A 139 -7.20 -3.54 25.29
C GLN A 139 -6.68 -4.83 25.95
N PHE A 140 -7.19 -5.18 27.13
CA PHE A 140 -6.80 -6.41 27.83
C PHE A 140 -7.19 -7.68 27.07
N VAL A 141 -8.35 -7.69 26.41
CA VAL A 141 -8.80 -8.80 25.55
C VAL A 141 -8.21 -8.63 24.15
N GLY A 142 -7.52 -9.65 23.65
CA GLY A 142 -6.92 -9.61 22.30
C GLY A 142 -5.70 -8.71 22.19
N ALA A 143 -4.93 -8.50 23.28
CA ALA A 143 -3.78 -7.59 23.31
C ALA A 143 -2.77 -7.81 22.16
N LEU A 144 -2.52 -9.06 21.75
CA LEU A 144 -1.64 -9.38 20.61
C LEU A 144 -2.25 -8.94 19.27
N ALA A 145 -3.56 -9.14 19.06
CA ALA A 145 -4.26 -8.63 17.89
C ALA A 145 -4.32 -7.09 17.89
N MET A 146 -4.48 -6.47 19.06
CA MET A 146 -4.45 -5.00 19.18
C MET A 146 -3.07 -4.42 18.91
N GLY A 147 -2.01 -5.05 19.43
CA GLY A 147 -0.63 -4.71 19.11
C GLY A 147 -0.37 -4.83 17.61
N PHE A 148 -0.78 -5.95 17.01
CA PHE A 148 -0.70 -6.17 15.57
C PHE A 148 -1.41 -5.08 14.77
N VAL A 149 -2.65 -4.71 15.12
CA VAL A 149 -3.39 -3.64 14.44
C VAL A 149 -2.68 -2.31 14.60
N ARG A 150 -2.25 -1.95 15.82
CA ARG A 150 -1.53 -0.69 16.12
C ARG A 150 -0.25 -0.56 15.30
N ASP A 151 0.54 -1.63 15.23
CA ASP A 151 1.82 -1.62 14.52
C ASP A 151 1.59 -1.49 13.01
N ASN A 152 0.55 -2.11 12.47
CA ASN A 152 0.18 -1.95 11.06
C ASN A 152 -0.40 -0.55 10.76
N VAL A 153 -1.17 0.06 11.68
CA VAL A 153 -1.62 1.46 11.52
C VAL A 153 -0.42 2.38 11.39
N ARG A 154 0.55 2.30 12.31
CA ARG A 154 1.79 3.11 12.25
C ARG A 154 2.60 2.83 10.98
N ARG A 155 2.63 1.57 10.54
CA ARG A 155 3.35 1.16 9.35
C ARG A 155 2.77 1.76 8.07
N TYR A 156 1.44 1.82 7.94
CA TYR A 156 0.80 2.26 6.69
C TYR A 156 0.40 3.73 6.66
N PHE A 157 0.08 4.31 7.82
CA PHE A 157 -0.47 5.66 7.93
C PHE A 157 0.52 6.58 8.67
N PRO A 158 1.57 7.08 7.98
CA PRO A 158 2.47 8.05 8.57
C PRO A 158 1.80 9.39 8.83
N LEU A 159 2.44 10.25 9.60
CA LEU A 159 2.00 11.64 9.68
C LEU A 159 2.08 12.30 8.29
N PRO A 160 1.13 13.18 7.91
CA PRO A 160 1.16 13.94 6.67
C PRO A 160 2.50 14.63 6.39
N ALA A 161 3.18 15.17 7.40
CA ALA A 161 4.51 15.77 7.23
C ALA A 161 5.56 14.75 6.75
N GLU A 162 5.57 13.54 7.31
CA GLU A 162 6.47 12.45 6.90
C GLU A 162 6.14 11.94 5.49
N ALA A 163 4.84 11.84 5.15
CA ALA A 163 4.41 11.49 3.81
C ALA A 163 4.86 12.52 2.77
N GLY A 164 4.71 13.81 3.09
CA GLY A 164 5.21 14.90 2.24
C GLY A 164 6.73 14.86 2.06
N ALA A 165 7.49 14.63 3.14
CA ALA A 165 8.94 14.48 3.07
C ALA A 165 9.36 13.32 2.17
N ARG A 166 8.66 12.18 2.24
CA ARG A 166 8.94 11.01 1.39
C ARG A 166 8.69 11.28 -0.09
N LEU A 167 7.61 11.99 -0.43
CA LEU A 167 7.33 12.38 -1.82
C LEU A 167 8.39 13.34 -2.36
N ASN A 168 8.89 14.25 -1.52
CA ASN A 168 9.93 15.20 -1.90
C ASN A 168 11.31 14.56 -2.05
N ALA A 169 11.61 13.49 -1.29
CA ALA A 169 12.90 12.81 -1.32
C ALA A 169 13.17 12.02 -2.62
N GLY A 170 12.14 11.80 -3.46
CA GLY A 170 12.23 10.98 -4.66
C GLY A 170 12.36 9.47 -4.34
N PRO A 171 12.45 8.61 -5.37
CA PRO A 171 12.70 7.19 -5.16
C PRO A 171 14.03 7.02 -4.42
N PRO A 172 14.13 6.09 -3.45
CA PRO A 172 15.44 5.73 -2.90
C PRO A 172 16.36 5.36 -4.07
N PRO A 173 17.63 5.80 -4.08
CA PRO A 173 18.57 5.39 -5.11
C PRO A 173 18.53 3.86 -5.16
N GLY A 174 18.28 3.32 -6.36
CA GLY A 174 18.30 1.87 -6.59
C GLY A 174 19.62 1.27 -6.06
N PRO A 175 19.68 -0.06 -5.85
CA PRO A 175 20.87 -0.71 -5.31
C PRO A 175 22.11 -0.17 -6.03
N GLN A 176 22.95 0.57 -5.29
CA GLN A 176 24.22 1.05 -5.81
C GLN A 176 24.94 -0.18 -6.34
N ALA A 177 25.24 -0.18 -7.64
CA ALA A 177 26.10 -1.20 -8.21
C ALA A 177 27.33 -1.29 -7.29
N PRO A 178 27.73 -2.51 -6.88
CA PRO A 178 28.86 -2.69 -5.99
C PRO A 178 30.06 -1.90 -6.54
N PRO A 179 30.88 -1.29 -5.67
CA PRO A 179 32.04 -0.51 -6.10
C PRO A 179 32.82 -1.31 -7.13
N GLY A 180 32.84 -0.82 -8.38
CA GLY A 180 33.56 -1.46 -9.45
C GLY A 180 34.99 -1.68 -8.97
N HIS A 181 35.45 -2.93 -9.01
CA HIS A 181 36.85 -3.23 -8.75
C HIS A 181 37.73 -2.31 -9.59
N PRO A 182 38.83 -1.76 -9.05
CA PRO A 182 39.73 -0.93 -9.82
C PRO A 182 40.18 -1.72 -11.04
N GLY A 183 39.82 -1.21 -12.22
CA GLY A 183 40.23 -1.78 -13.48
C GLY A 183 41.77 -1.81 -13.55
N PRO A 184 42.36 -2.79 -14.27
CA PRO A 184 43.80 -2.85 -14.44
C PRO A 184 44.33 -1.57 -15.09
N PRO A 185 45.58 -1.16 -14.76
CA PRO A 185 46.17 0.07 -15.26
C PRO A 185 46.23 0.08 -16.80
N PRO A 186 46.08 1.26 -17.44
CA PRO A 186 46.16 1.38 -18.88
C PRO A 186 47.56 0.97 -19.37
N GLN A 187 47.62 -0.10 -20.16
CA GLN A 187 48.82 -0.46 -20.91
C GLN A 187 49.03 0.60 -22.01
N GLY A 188 50.22 1.19 -22.01
CA GLY A 188 50.66 2.18 -22.99
C GLY A 188 50.69 1.64 -24.43
N PRO A 189 50.86 2.53 -25.43
CA PRO A 189 50.71 2.18 -26.84
C PRO A 189 51.95 1.46 -27.37
N PRO A 190 51.81 0.33 -28.08
CA PRO A 190 52.84 -0.17 -28.98
C PRO A 190 52.60 0.37 -30.39
N HIS A 191 53.66 0.96 -30.95
CA HIS A 191 53.82 1.27 -32.37
C HIS A 191 53.68 0.03 -33.26
N GLY A 192 53.11 0.21 -34.47
CA GLY A 192 53.42 -0.61 -35.66
C GLY A 192 52.23 -1.31 -36.34
N ALA A 193 51.91 -0.87 -37.55
CA ALA A 193 50.90 -1.43 -38.48
C ALA A 193 51.24 -2.86 -39.00
N PRO A 194 50.31 -3.61 -39.63
CA PRO A 194 49.85 -3.36 -41.02
C PRO A 194 48.33 -3.61 -41.26
N PRO A 195 47.81 -3.25 -42.46
CA PRO A 195 46.38 -3.36 -42.80
C PRO A 195 46.08 -4.70 -43.49
N TYR A 196 45.06 -5.45 -43.10
CA TYR A 196 44.34 -6.42 -43.95
C TYR A 196 43.22 -7.14 -43.18
N GLY A 197 42.11 -7.41 -43.85
CA GLY A 197 41.21 -8.52 -43.51
C GLY A 197 39.77 -8.12 -43.20
N GLY A 198 38.91 -8.17 -44.22
CA GLY A 198 37.48 -7.98 -44.08
C GLY A 198 36.83 -9.01 -43.16
N HIS A 199 35.92 -8.55 -42.30
CA HIS A 199 35.01 -9.42 -41.57
C HIS A 199 33.69 -9.56 -42.36
N PRO A 200 33.20 -10.79 -42.59
CA PRO A 200 31.91 -11.02 -43.24
C PRO A 200 30.75 -10.55 -42.33
N GLN A 201 29.82 -9.81 -42.93
CA GLN A 201 28.54 -9.47 -42.30
C GLN A 201 27.76 -10.75 -42.00
N VAL A 202 27.45 -10.97 -40.72
CA VAL A 202 26.58 -12.06 -40.28
C VAL A 202 25.11 -11.65 -40.56
N PRO A 203 24.31 -12.47 -41.25
CA PRO A 203 22.90 -12.17 -41.50
C PRO A 203 22.10 -12.07 -40.19
N ARG A 204 21.31 -11.01 -40.05
CA ARG A 204 20.35 -10.88 -38.94
C ARG A 204 19.23 -11.93 -39.08
N PRO A 205 18.83 -12.60 -37.99
CA PRO A 205 17.69 -13.51 -38.01
C PRO A 205 16.36 -12.75 -38.23
N PRO A 206 15.36 -13.38 -38.87
CA PRO A 206 14.04 -12.79 -39.09
C PRO A 206 13.35 -12.46 -37.76
N GLY A 207 12.71 -11.29 -37.70
CA GLY A 207 11.87 -10.91 -36.57
C GLY A 207 10.62 -11.79 -36.45
N PRO A 208 10.00 -11.84 -35.25
CA PRO A 208 8.80 -12.63 -35.02
C PRO A 208 7.60 -12.12 -35.84
N PRO A 209 6.70 -13.03 -36.29
CA PRO A 209 5.52 -12.66 -37.05
C PRO A 209 4.52 -11.86 -36.21
N HIS A 210 3.88 -10.88 -36.86
CA HIS A 210 2.82 -10.07 -36.26
C HIS A 210 1.57 -10.91 -35.96
N PRO A 211 0.88 -10.67 -34.82
CA PRO A 211 -0.39 -11.31 -34.52
C PRO A 211 -1.51 -10.84 -35.48
N PRO A 212 -2.47 -11.72 -35.83
CA PRO A 212 -3.58 -11.37 -36.71
C PRO A 212 -4.56 -10.39 -36.05
N TYR A 213 -5.10 -9.48 -36.85
CA TYR A 213 -6.12 -8.52 -36.45
C TYR A 213 -7.43 -9.23 -36.04
N PRO A 214 -8.15 -8.72 -35.02
CA PRO A 214 -9.46 -9.25 -34.67
C PRO A 214 -10.51 -8.88 -35.74
N PRO A 215 -11.51 -9.75 -35.97
CA PRO A 215 -12.57 -9.50 -36.93
C PRO A 215 -13.48 -8.36 -36.49
N GLN A 216 -13.77 -7.44 -37.43
CA GLN A 216 -14.79 -6.43 -37.28
C GLN A 216 -16.17 -7.10 -37.28
N ARG A 217 -16.98 -6.83 -36.25
CA ARG A 217 -18.38 -7.24 -36.21
C ARG A 217 -19.22 -6.17 -36.91
N HIS A 218 -20.03 -6.62 -37.86
CA HIS A 218 -21.16 -5.87 -38.43
C HIS A 218 -22.34 -5.87 -37.46
#